data_AF-A0A947A4D2-F1
#
_entry.id   AF-A0A947A4D2-F1
#
_cell.length_a   1.000
_cell.length_b   1.000
_cell.length_c   1.000
_cell.angle_alpha   90.00
_cell.angle_beta   90.00
_cell.angle_gamma   90.00
#
_symmetry.space_group_name_H-M   'P 1'
#
loop_
_entity.id
_entity.type
_entity.pdbx_description
1 polymer ?
#
loop_
_entity_poly.entity_id
_entity_poly.type
_entity_poly.pdbx_seq_one_letter_code
_entity_poly.pdbx_strand_id
1 'polypeptide(L)'
;MKKLLIVLLGLILSISQVSHAQKKSKKDSEEKTPLEEVSLSGLKWRNVGPALTSGCISDFAFNPDNPFEYYVAVSSGGVWKTVNSGVTYE
;
A
#
# COMPACT_ATOMS: atom_id res chain seq x y z
N MET A 1 64.70 8.88 14.62
CA MET A 1 64.12 7.76 15.39
C MET A 1 62.84 8.15 16.16
N LYS A 2 62.84 9.22 16.98
CA LYS A 2 61.63 9.64 17.74
C LYS A 2 60.40 9.95 16.87
N LYS A 3 60.58 10.62 15.71
CA LYS A 3 59.49 10.90 14.75
C LYS A 3 58.90 9.63 14.12
N LEU A 4 59.72 8.62 13.86
CA LEU A 4 59.28 7.33 13.32
C LEU A 4 58.44 6.55 14.37
N LEU A 5 58.85 6.65 15.63
CA LEU A 5 58.16 6.02 16.77
C LEU A 5 56.79 6.65 17.04
N ILE A 6 56.65 7.97 16.86
CA ILE A 6 55.37 8.69 16.98
C ILE A 6 54.40 8.30 15.85
N VAL A 7 54.90 8.17 14.61
CA VAL A 7 54.09 7.72 13.46
C VAL A 7 53.62 6.28 13.65
N LEU A 8 54.49 5.40 14.16
CA LEU A 8 54.14 4.01 14.45
C LEU A 8 53.07 3.91 15.55
N LEU A 9 53.19 4.71 16.60
CA LEU A 9 52.21 4.75 17.70
C LEU A 9 50.85 5.29 17.25
N GLY A 10 50.85 6.32 16.38
CA GLY A 10 49.63 6.83 15.76
C GLY A 10 48.93 5.77 14.90
N LEU A 11 49.70 4.99 14.13
CA LEU A 11 49.15 3.92 13.28
C LEU A 11 48.50 2.80 14.10
N ILE A 12 49.10 2.44 15.24
CA ILE A 12 48.57 1.42 16.17
C ILE A 12 47.27 1.90 16.84
N LEU A 13 47.17 3.20 17.15
CA LEU A 13 45.96 3.79 17.71
C LEU A 13 44.79 3.83 16.70
N SER A 14 45.10 3.98 15.41
CA SER A 14 44.09 3.96 14.34
C SER A 14 43.50 2.57 14.11
N ILE A 15 44.31 1.51 14.27
CA ILE A 15 43.89 0.11 14.04
C ILE A 15 42.90 -0.37 15.11
N SER A 16 43.01 0.14 16.34
CA SER A 16 42.14 -0.25 17.47
C SER A 16 40.71 0.29 17.36
N GLN A 17 40.45 1.28 16.49
CA GLN A 17 39.09 1.77 16.20
C GLN A 17 38.32 0.84 15.23
N VAL A 18 39.01 -0.01 14.47
CA VAL A 18 38.36 -0.93 13.50
C VAL A 18 37.77 -2.16 14.21
N SER A 19 38.25 -2.51 15.40
CA SER A 19 37.78 -3.68 16.17
C SER A 19 36.47 -3.48 16.95
N HIS A 20 35.85 -2.29 16.92
CA HIS A 20 34.55 -2.04 17.54
C HIS A 20 33.35 -2.15 16.60
N ALA A 21 33.52 -2.70 15.39
CA ALA A 21 32.40 -3.18 14.60
C ALA A 21 31.78 -4.41 15.28
N GLN A 22 30.92 -4.17 16.29
CA GLN A 22 30.15 -5.21 16.95
C GLN A 22 29.39 -6.00 15.88
N LYS A 23 29.88 -7.20 15.56
CA LYS A 23 29.08 -8.24 14.93
C LYS A 23 27.96 -8.55 15.92
N LYS A 24 26.83 -7.87 15.75
CA LYS A 24 25.59 -8.16 16.44
C LYS A 24 25.32 -9.63 16.17
N SER A 25 25.57 -10.50 17.15
CA SER A 25 25.05 -11.85 17.08
C SER A 25 23.56 -11.67 16.96
N LYS A 26 23.03 -11.99 15.78
CA LYS A 26 21.60 -12.14 15.59
C LYS A 26 21.24 -13.34 16.44
N LYS A 27 20.94 -13.09 17.72
CA LYS A 27 20.17 -14.03 18.52
C LYS A 27 18.81 -13.98 17.86
N ASP A 28 18.58 -14.91 16.94
CA ASP A 28 17.25 -15.19 16.41
C ASP A 28 16.45 -15.82 17.57
N SER A 29 16.17 -15.02 18.60
CA SER A 29 14.94 -15.21 19.35
C SER A 29 13.85 -14.80 18.37
N GLU A 30 13.14 -15.77 17.83
CA GLU A 30 11.80 -15.57 17.30
C GLU A 30 10.96 -14.98 18.44
N GLU A 31 11.08 -13.66 18.59
CA GLU A 31 10.23 -12.89 19.47
C GLU A 31 8.88 -12.90 18.77
N LYS A 32 8.02 -13.82 19.20
CA LYS A 32 6.72 -14.02 18.59
C LYS A 32 6.02 -12.67 18.54
N THR A 33 5.70 -12.22 17.34
CA THR A 33 4.96 -10.97 17.21
C THR A 33 3.64 -11.13 17.96
N PRO A 34 3.06 -10.08 18.57
CA PRO A 34 1.78 -10.19 19.27
C PRO A 34 0.64 -10.81 18.42
N LEU A 35 0.80 -10.80 17.09
CA LEU A 35 -0.10 -11.41 16.12
C LEU A 35 0.01 -12.94 16.06
N GLU A 36 1.15 -13.53 16.43
CA GLU A 36 1.38 -14.98 16.46
C GLU A 36 0.76 -15.63 17.70
N GLU A 37 0.52 -14.87 18.78
CA GLU A 37 -0.19 -15.34 19.97
C GLU A 37 -1.71 -15.35 19.77
N VAL A 38 -2.22 -14.61 18.77
CA VAL A 38 -3.65 -14.47 18.51
C VAL A 38 -4.09 -15.44 17.41
N SER A 39 -5.11 -16.26 17.71
CA SER A 39 -5.73 -17.13 16.70
C SER A 39 -6.51 -16.31 15.68
N LEU A 40 -5.91 -16.08 14.50
CA LEU A 40 -6.55 -15.39 13.36
C LEU A 40 -7.52 -16.30 12.59
N SER A 41 -7.76 -17.54 13.05
CA SER A 41 -8.62 -18.53 12.39
C SER A 41 -10.07 -18.07 12.16
N GLY A 42 -10.55 -17.11 12.97
CA GLY A 42 -11.85 -16.46 12.79
C GLY A 42 -11.88 -15.35 11.72
N LEU A 43 -10.72 -14.84 11.31
CA LEU A 43 -10.60 -13.79 10.29
C LEU A 43 -10.45 -14.44 8.91
N LYS A 44 -11.58 -14.88 8.35
CA LYS A 44 -11.61 -15.37 6.98
C LYS A 44 -11.79 -14.20 6.01
N TRP A 45 -10.91 -14.14 5.01
CA TRP A 45 -11.16 -13.30 3.84
C TRP A 45 -12.47 -13.73 3.21
N ARG A 46 -13.37 -12.77 3.03
CA ARG A 46 -14.63 -12.97 2.30
C ARG A 46 -14.77 -11.91 1.24
N ASN A 47 -15.30 -12.29 0.10
CA ASN A 47 -15.77 -11.33 -0.87
C ASN A 47 -16.98 -10.59 -0.27
N VAL A 48 -16.94 -9.25 -0.25
CA VAL A 48 -18.03 -8.41 0.27
C VAL A 48 -19.09 -8.14 -0.81
N GLY A 49 -18.90 -8.67 -2.02
CA GLY A 49 -19.60 -8.21 -3.21
C GLY A 49 -19.08 -6.84 -3.67
N PRO A 50 -19.64 -6.28 -4.75
CA PRO A 50 -19.39 -4.89 -5.11
C PRO A 50 -19.87 -3.97 -3.97
N ALA A 51 -18.95 -3.57 -3.09
CA ALA A 51 -19.22 -2.67 -1.97
C ALA A 51 -19.37 -1.21 -2.41
N LEU A 52 -19.06 -0.91 -3.68
CA LEU A 52 -19.62 0.24 -4.38
C LEU A 52 -21.07 -0.08 -4.67
N THR A 53 -21.95 0.13 -3.68
CA THR A 53 -23.33 0.48 -3.98
C THR A 53 -23.26 1.54 -5.07
N SER A 54 -23.84 1.29 -6.24
CA SER A 54 -23.93 2.28 -7.31
C SER A 54 -24.22 3.65 -6.69
N GLY A 55 -23.42 4.66 -7.03
CA GLY A 55 -23.65 6.02 -6.51
C GLY A 55 -25.12 6.42 -6.72
N CYS A 56 -25.66 7.27 -5.85
CA CYS A 56 -27.04 7.71 -5.98
C CYS A 56 -27.28 8.32 -7.37
N ILE A 57 -28.20 7.72 -8.13
CA ILE A 57 -28.66 8.30 -9.39
C ILE A 57 -29.58 9.46 -9.03
N SER A 58 -29.18 10.67 -9.44
CA SER A 58 -29.95 11.87 -9.15
C SER A 58 -31.06 12.08 -10.18
N ASP A 59 -30.79 11.80 -11.45
CA ASP A 59 -31.74 12.06 -12.53
C ASP A 59 -31.42 11.28 -13.82
N PHE A 60 -32.41 11.21 -14.72
CA PHE A 60 -32.29 10.69 -16.08
C PHE A 60 -32.80 11.71 -17.11
N ALA A 61 -32.12 11.81 -18.24
CA ALA A 61 -32.60 12.57 -19.39
C ALA A 61 -32.66 11.66 -20.64
N PHE A 62 -33.88 11.42 -21.14
CA PHE A 62 -34.12 10.56 -22.29
C PHE A 62 -34.20 11.36 -23.60
N ASN A 63 -33.62 10.81 -24.67
CA ASN A 63 -33.82 11.35 -26.01
C ASN A 63 -35.26 11.02 -26.47
N PRO A 64 -36.12 12.02 -26.77
CA PRO A 64 -37.52 11.79 -27.17
C PRO A 64 -37.65 11.09 -28.52
N ASP A 65 -36.66 11.22 -29.41
CA ASP A 65 -36.67 10.60 -30.73
C ASP A 65 -36.04 9.20 -30.73
N ASN A 66 -35.23 8.88 -29.71
CA ASN A 66 -34.54 7.60 -29.59
C ASN A 66 -34.47 7.12 -28.13
N PRO A 67 -35.40 6.27 -27.67
CA PRO A 67 -35.45 5.82 -26.27
C PRO A 67 -34.28 4.93 -25.84
N PHE A 68 -33.44 4.46 -26.77
CA PHE A 68 -32.22 3.70 -26.46
C PHE A 68 -31.04 4.59 -26.05
N GLU A 69 -31.16 5.90 -26.31
CA GLU A 69 -30.19 6.93 -25.94
C GLU A 69 -30.69 7.75 -24.75
N TYR A 70 -29.94 7.72 -23.65
CA TYR A 70 -30.24 8.53 -22.47
C TYR A 70 -28.99 8.82 -21.65
N TYR A 71 -29.10 9.85 -20.83
CA TYR A 71 -28.07 10.31 -19.91
C TYR A 71 -28.49 10.01 -18.48
N VAL A 72 -27.50 9.67 -17.65
CA VAL A 72 -27.68 9.32 -16.23
C VAL A 72 -26.79 10.22 -15.40
N ALA A 73 -27.38 10.97 -14.47
CA ALA A 73 -26.64 11.82 -13.54
C ALA A 73 -26.39 11.07 -12.23
N VAL A 74 -25.12 11.01 -11.82
CA VAL A 74 -24.67 10.32 -10.61
C VAL A 74 -24.15 11.34 -9.61
N SER A 75 -24.66 11.28 -8.38
CA SER A 75 -24.43 12.28 -7.32
C SER A 75 -22.95 12.57 -7.04
N SER A 76 -22.08 11.58 -7.17
CA SER A 76 -20.62 11.73 -7.02
C SER A 76 -19.85 11.18 -8.23
N GLY A 77 -20.53 10.93 -9.35
CA GLY A 77 -19.97 10.20 -10.51
C GLY A 77 -20.07 10.95 -11.83
N GLY A 78 -20.61 12.17 -11.86
CA GLY A 78 -20.77 12.95 -13.09
C GLY A 78 -21.99 12.52 -13.91
N VAL A 79 -21.93 12.75 -15.22
CA VAL A 79 -23.00 12.40 -16.17
C VAL A 79 -22.47 11.37 -17.15
N TRP A 80 -23.23 10.30 -17.36
CA TRP A 80 -22.87 9.19 -18.24
C TRP A 80 -23.91 9.07 -19.34
N LYS A 81 -23.49 8.71 -20.54
CA LYS A 81 -24.37 8.51 -21.69
C LYS A 81 -24.40 7.04 -22.10
N THR A 82 -25.58 6.54 -22.44
CA THR A 82 -25.74 5.28 -23.18
C THR A 82 -26.42 5.54 -24.51
N VAL A 83 -26.12 4.70 -25.51
CA VAL A 83 -26.82 4.63 -26.80
C VAL A 83 -27.45 3.24 -27.07
N ASN A 84 -27.30 2.31 -26.13
CA ASN A 84 -27.72 0.91 -26.26
C ASN A 84 -28.53 0.43 -25.05
N SER A 85 -29.42 1.28 -24.54
CA SER A 85 -30.32 0.93 -23.42
C SER A 85 -29.62 0.62 -22.09
N GLY A 86 -28.39 1.09 -21.89
CA GLY A 86 -27.65 0.91 -20.64
C GLY A 86 -26.78 -0.35 -20.61
N VAL A 87 -26.48 -0.95 -21.77
CA VAL A 87 -25.51 -2.06 -21.86
C VAL A 87 -24.08 -1.53 -21.70
N THR A 88 -23.77 -0.35 -22.25
CA THR A 88 -22.49 0.35 -22.06
C THR A 88 -22.69 1.84 -21.87
N TYR A 89 -21.73 2.49 -21.20
CA TYR A 89 -21.75 3.93 -20.96
C TYR A 89 -20.43 4.60 -21.36
N GLU A 90 -20.54 5.85 -21.78
CA GLU A 90 -19.46 6.78 -22.11
C GLU A 90 -19.54 8.06 -21.27
#